data_AF-A0A151LWT5-F1
#
_entry.id   AF-A0A151LWT5-F1
#
_cell.length_a   1.000
_cell.length_b   1.000
_cell.length_c   1.000
_cell.angle_alpha   90.00
_cell.angle_beta   90.00
_cell.angle_gamma   90.00
#
_symmetry.space_group_name_H-M   'P 1'
#
loop_
_entity.id
_entity.type
_entity.pdbx_description
1 polymer ?
#
loop_
_entity_poly.entity_id
_entity_poly.type
_entity_poly.pdbx_seq_one_letter_code
_entity_poly.pdbx_strand_id
1 'polypeptide(L)'
;SYTKSYIISKSISLNNSLNIFRGLVYIKPFSYKSYNYTECSSLIFGNNSLTVTIPYIKNYNNTSYVKQEAFVSKIEIIYLFLLMQRGLSISESISLLIIGFCSDIYNKLPFEFNLEIPILFSLKIKDIFN
;
A
#
# COMPACT_ATOMS: atom_id res chain seq x y z
N SER A 1 5.33 -26.63 10.94
CA SER A 1 5.97 -26.91 9.62
C SER A 1 4.98 -26.59 8.51
N TYR A 2 5.46 -26.28 7.30
CA TYR A 2 4.66 -26.02 6.09
C TYR A 2 3.66 -24.84 6.17
N THR A 3 3.90 -23.89 7.07
CA THR A 3 3.06 -22.69 7.21
C THR A 3 3.37 -21.68 6.10
N LYS A 4 2.35 -20.98 5.61
CA LYS A 4 2.50 -19.91 4.62
C LYS A 4 1.97 -18.59 5.17
N SER A 5 2.64 -17.49 4.87
CA SER A 5 2.15 -16.14 5.16
C SER A 5 2.38 -15.20 3.99
N TYR A 6 1.41 -14.31 3.77
CA TYR A 6 1.46 -13.25 2.78
C TYR A 6 1.14 -11.93 3.48
N ILE A 7 2.06 -10.98 3.43
CA ILE A 7 1.90 -9.64 4.00
C ILE A 7 1.92 -8.67 2.84
N ILE A 8 0.82 -7.96 2.62
CA ILE A 8 0.74 -6.91 1.59
C ILE A 8 0.34 -5.64 2.32
N SER A 9 1.19 -4.63 2.23
CA SER A 9 0.94 -3.30 2.78
C SER A 9 1.02 -2.28 1.67
N LYS A 10 -0.03 -1.46 1.55
CA LYS A 10 -0.05 -0.29 0.67
C LYS A 10 -0.22 0.95 1.54
N SER A 11 0.80 1.79 1.56
CA SER A 11 0.83 3.02 2.35
C SER A 11 0.62 4.23 1.44
N ILE A 12 -0.15 5.21 1.92
CA ILE A 12 -0.39 6.46 1.20
C ILE A 12 0.02 7.61 2.12
N SER A 13 0.76 8.57 1.60
CA SER A 13 1.19 9.77 2.31
C SER A 13 0.92 11.01 1.46
N LEU A 14 0.19 11.97 2.02
CA LEU A 14 -0.34 13.14 1.31
C LEU A 14 0.13 14.41 2.02
N ASN A 15 0.52 15.41 1.22
CA ASN A 15 0.91 16.76 1.64
C ASN A 15 2.03 16.77 2.70
N ASN A 16 1.68 16.87 3.99
CA ASN A 16 2.63 16.96 5.11
C ASN A 16 2.52 15.74 6.04
N SER A 17 1.97 14.63 5.56
CA SER A 17 1.80 13.44 6.39
C SER A 17 3.06 12.58 6.45
N LEU A 18 3.18 11.81 7.54
CA LEU A 18 4.20 10.80 7.74
C LEU A 18 3.51 9.44 7.87
N ASN A 19 3.91 8.47 7.06
CA ASN A 19 3.46 7.09 7.17
C ASN A 19 4.64 6.17 7.47
N ILE A 20 4.47 5.23 8.40
CA ILE A 20 5.53 4.29 8.82
C ILE A 20 4.96 2.88 8.83
N PHE A 21 5.40 2.06 7.89
CA PHE A 21 5.19 0.61 7.95
C PHE A 21 6.22 -0.03 8.88
N ARG A 22 5.77 -0.90 9.79
CA ARG A 22 6.63 -1.71 10.66
C ARG A 22 6.16 -3.16 10.60
N GLY A 23 7.04 -4.06 10.20
CA GLY A 23 6.73 -5.48 10.05
C GLY A 23 7.77 -6.37 10.71
N LEU A 24 7.33 -7.52 11.26
CA LEU A 24 8.21 -8.57 11.74
C LEU A 24 7.78 -9.92 11.17
N VAL A 25 8.69 -10.58 10.46
CA VAL A 25 8.58 -11.98 10.07
C VAL A 25 9.51 -12.80 10.96
N TYR A 26 8.93 -13.64 11.81
CA TYR A 26 9.67 -14.47 12.76
C TYR A 26 9.47 -15.97 12.46
N ILE A 27 10.51 -16.64 11.98
CA ILE A 27 10.50 -18.07 11.69
C ILE A 27 11.24 -18.82 12.80
N LYS A 28 10.49 -19.62 13.55
CA LYS A 28 11.01 -20.47 14.64
C LYS A 28 11.87 -21.63 14.10
N PRO A 29 12.82 -22.16 14.90
CA PRO A 29 13.68 -23.28 14.47
C PRO A 29 12.95 -24.51 13.93
N PHE A 30 11.78 -24.84 14.49
CA PHE A 30 11.00 -26.02 14.07
C PHE A 30 9.97 -25.74 12.94
N SER A 31 9.96 -24.54 12.36
CA SER A 31 9.05 -24.15 11.29
C SER A 31 9.57 -24.57 9.90
N TYR A 32 9.80 -25.87 9.72
CA TYR A 32 10.34 -26.43 8.47
C TYR A 32 9.47 -26.11 7.26
N LYS A 33 10.12 -25.80 6.13
CA LYS A 33 9.48 -25.48 4.84
C LYS A 33 8.39 -24.41 4.94
N SER A 34 8.57 -23.46 5.85
CA SER A 34 7.69 -22.29 5.93
C SER A 34 7.99 -21.33 4.79
N TYR A 35 6.96 -20.61 4.34
CA TYR A 35 7.06 -19.64 3.26
C TYR A 35 6.47 -18.30 3.70
N ASN A 36 7.22 -17.23 3.50
CA ASN A 36 6.74 -15.86 3.65
C ASN A 36 6.96 -15.07 2.37
N TYR A 37 5.95 -14.29 2.00
CA TYR A 37 6.04 -13.23 1.02
C TYR A 37 5.54 -11.93 1.63
N THR A 38 6.39 -10.91 1.63
CA THR A 38 6.07 -9.57 2.15
C THR A 38 6.26 -8.54 1.05
N GLU A 39 5.23 -7.76 0.77
CA GLU A 39 5.24 -6.68 -0.21
C GLU A 39 4.79 -5.38 0.46
N CYS A 40 5.62 -4.35 0.36
CA CYS A 40 5.39 -3.04 0.97
C CYS A 40 5.46 -1.96 -0.10
N SER A 41 4.31 -1.54 -0.60
CA SER A 41 4.21 -0.49 -1.62
C SER A 41 3.76 0.82 -0.98
N SER A 42 4.39 1.93 -1.34
CA SER A 42 4.06 3.24 -0.80
C SER A 42 3.80 4.23 -1.92
N LEU A 43 2.79 5.08 -1.74
CA LEU A 43 2.41 6.14 -2.66
C LEU A 43 2.49 7.50 -1.97
N ILE A 44 3.22 8.43 -2.57
CA ILE A 44 3.47 9.77 -2.02
C ILE A 44 2.88 10.82 -2.96
N PHE A 45 2.19 11.81 -2.39
CA PHE A 45 1.80 13.03 -3.07
C PHE A 45 2.09 14.26 -2.21
N GLY A 46 2.56 15.34 -2.84
CA GLY A 46 3.08 16.51 -2.15
C GLY A 46 4.61 16.48 -1.99
N ASN A 47 5.18 17.62 -1.60
CA ASN A 47 6.62 17.77 -1.44
C ASN A 47 7.11 17.55 0.01
N ASN A 48 6.19 17.56 0.98
CA ASN A 48 6.52 17.45 2.40
C ASN A 48 6.05 16.12 3.02
N SER A 49 5.61 15.18 2.20
CA SER A 49 5.09 13.89 2.63
C SER A 49 6.23 12.87 2.69
N LEU A 50 6.19 12.02 3.71
CA LEU A 50 7.23 11.02 3.95
C LEU A 50 6.62 9.65 4.19
N THR A 51 7.22 8.63 3.61
CA THR A 51 6.93 7.24 3.95
C THR A 51 8.20 6.52 4.37
N VAL A 52 8.08 5.69 5.41
CA VAL A 52 9.18 4.88 5.93
C VAL A 52 8.72 3.42 6.03
N THR A 53 9.55 2.50 5.56
CA THR A 53 9.30 1.06 5.66
C THR A 53 10.39 0.45 6.52
N ILE A 54 10.03 -0.14 7.67
CA ILE A 54 10.96 -0.74 8.63
C ILE A 54 10.63 -2.24 8.77
N PRO A 55 11.20 -3.10 7.92
CA PRO A 55 10.99 -4.53 7.99
C PRO A 55 12.01 -5.22 8.90
N TYR A 56 11.54 -6.19 9.68
CA TYR A 56 12.37 -7.09 10.46
C TYR A 56 12.14 -8.53 10.00
N ILE A 57 13.21 -9.23 9.66
CA ILE A 57 13.18 -10.66 9.37
C ILE A 57 14.10 -11.37 10.36
N LYS A 58 13.55 -12.32 11.10
CA LYS A 58 14.27 -13.22 11.99
C LYS A 58 13.99 -14.65 11.55
N ASN A 59 14.94 -15.24 10.83
CA ASN A 59 14.81 -16.60 10.35
C ASN A 59 15.78 -17.54 11.05
N TYR A 60 15.24 -18.47 11.84
CA TYR A 60 16.02 -19.51 12.53
C TYR A 60 15.84 -20.90 11.89
N ASN A 61 15.30 -21.00 10.67
CA ASN A 61 15.13 -22.25 9.94
C ASN A 61 15.78 -22.17 8.55
N ASN A 62 16.62 -23.16 8.22
CA ASN A 62 17.35 -23.22 6.95
C ASN A 62 16.50 -23.73 5.77
N THR A 63 15.38 -24.40 6.04
CA THR A 63 14.48 -24.93 5.00
C THR A 63 13.35 -23.97 4.64
N SER A 64 13.24 -22.83 5.33
CA SER A 64 12.20 -21.84 5.07
C SER A 64 12.59 -20.84 3.99
N TYR A 65 11.61 -20.30 3.30
CA TYR A 65 11.77 -19.28 2.27
C TYR A 65 11.11 -17.98 2.69
N VAL A 66 11.84 -16.87 2.60
CA VAL A 66 11.34 -15.52 2.90
C VAL A 66 11.68 -14.60 1.75
N LYS A 67 10.66 -13.95 1.18
CA LYS A 67 10.81 -12.91 0.17
C LYS A 67 10.21 -11.60 0.68
N GLN A 68 10.95 -10.51 0.48
CA GLN A 68 10.52 -9.16 0.82
C GLN A 68 10.74 -8.24 -0.38
N GLU A 69 9.71 -7.50 -0.77
CA GLU A 69 9.76 -6.43 -1.76
C GLU A 69 9.22 -5.14 -1.13
N ALA A 70 9.86 -4.02 -1.43
CA ALA A 70 9.41 -2.71 -1.00
C ALA A 70 9.59 -1.69 -2.12
N PHE A 71 8.55 -0.90 -2.40
CA PHE A 71 8.54 0.10 -3.46
C PHE A 71 7.94 1.42 -2.96
N VAL A 72 8.52 2.52 -3.40
CA VAL A 72 7.98 3.87 -3.14
C VAL A 72 7.73 4.53 -4.48
N SER A 73 6.51 5.03 -4.67
CA SER A 73 6.05 5.73 -5.86
C SER A 73 5.58 7.12 -5.50
N LYS A 74 5.80 8.07 -6.41
CA LYS A 74 5.26 9.43 -6.31
C LYS A 74 4.16 9.57 -7.36
N ILE A 75 3.04 10.18 -7.01
CA ILE A 75 2.04 10.57 -8.01
C ILE A 75 2.65 11.65 -8.89
N GLU A 76 2.85 11.33 -10.17
CA GLU A 76 3.39 12.27 -11.14
C GLU A 76 2.32 13.27 -11.61
N ILE A 77 2.74 14.51 -11.82
CA ILE A 77 1.87 15.61 -12.27
C ILE A 77 1.29 15.33 -13.65
N ILE A 78 2.00 14.58 -14.51
CA ILE A 78 1.51 14.24 -15.84
C ILE A 78 0.22 13.42 -15.78
N TYR A 79 0.10 12.46 -14.86
CA TYR A 79 -1.11 11.66 -14.70
C TYR A 79 -2.29 12.51 -14.21
N LEU A 80 -2.03 13.44 -13.29
CA LEU A 80 -3.03 14.39 -12.83
C LEU A 80 -3.53 15.29 -13.97
N PHE A 81 -2.60 15.84 -14.75
CA PHE A 81 -2.92 16.70 -15.88
C PHE A 81 -3.76 15.97 -16.94
N LEU A 82 -3.42 14.73 -17.26
CA LEU A 82 -4.18 13.90 -18.20
C LEU A 82 -5.62 13.62 -17.73
N LEU A 83 -5.82 13.40 -16.44
CA LEU A 83 -7.15 13.20 -15.86
C LEU A 83 -7.94 14.51 -15.83
N MET A 84 -7.30 15.61 -15.48
CA MET A 84 -7.93 16.94 -15.47
C MET A 84 -8.35 17.41 -16.85
N GLN A 85 -7.58 17.10 -17.90
CA GLN A 85 -7.97 17.37 -19.29
C GLN A 85 -9.27 16.65 -19.69
N ARG A 86 -9.62 15.55 -19.02
CA ARG A 86 -10.89 14.83 -19.22
C ARG A 86 -12.04 15.39 -18.36
N GLY A 87 -11.84 16.53 -17.72
CA GLY A 87 -12.86 17.24 -16.93
C GLY A 87 -12.92 16.81 -15.46
N LEU A 88 -11.98 15.99 -14.99
CA LEU A 88 -11.90 15.64 -13.57
C LEU A 88 -11.28 16.79 -12.77
N SER A 89 -11.80 17.05 -11.57
CA SER A 89 -11.12 17.92 -10.62
C SER A 89 -9.82 17.27 -10.11
N ILE A 90 -8.96 18.07 -9.46
CA ILE A 90 -7.71 17.56 -8.91
C ILE A 90 -7.94 16.50 -7.81
N SER A 91 -8.93 16.71 -6.95
CA SER A 91 -9.28 15.78 -5.87
C SER A 91 -9.84 14.47 -6.42
N GLU A 92 -10.69 14.53 -7.44
CA GLU A 92 -11.19 13.33 -8.15
C GLU A 92 -10.06 12.57 -8.85
N SER A 93 -9.13 13.29 -9.48
CA SER A 93 -7.98 12.70 -10.16
C SER A 93 -7.05 11.96 -9.18
N ILE A 94 -6.74 12.59 -8.03
CA ILE A 94 -5.94 11.97 -6.95
C ILE A 94 -6.67 10.74 -6.39
N SER A 95 -7.98 10.85 -6.16
CA SER A 95 -8.81 9.74 -5.69
C SER A 95 -8.75 8.55 -6.62
N LEU A 96 -8.92 8.77 -7.92
CA LEU A 96 -8.85 7.70 -8.91
C LEU A 96 -7.49 6.98 -8.92
N LEU A 97 -6.39 7.74 -8.85
CA LEU A 97 -5.04 7.17 -8.82
C LEU A 97 -4.79 6.34 -7.55
N ILE A 98 -5.25 6.83 -6.39
CA ILE A 98 -5.14 6.12 -5.12
C ILE A 98 -5.98 4.84 -5.12
N ILE A 99 -7.21 4.89 -5.65
CA ILE A 99 -8.08 3.71 -5.77
C ILE A 99 -7.40 2.67 -6.67
N GLY A 100 -6.84 3.09 -7.81
CA GLY A 100 -6.10 2.20 -8.71
C GLY A 100 -4.89 1.56 -8.03
N PHE A 101 -4.11 2.35 -7.29
CA PHE A 101 -2.97 1.86 -6.50
C PHE A 101 -3.39 0.79 -5.49
N CYS A 102 -4.54 0.94 -4.84
CA CYS A 102 -5.01 0.01 -3.81
C CYS A 102 -5.90 -1.15 -4.34
N SER A 103 -6.12 -1.25 -5.65
CA SER A 103 -6.99 -2.28 -6.28
C SER A 103 -6.72 -3.71 -5.81
N ASP A 104 -5.45 -4.13 -5.67
CA ASP A 104 -5.08 -5.48 -5.22
C ASP A 104 -5.53 -5.81 -3.79
N ILE A 105 -5.76 -4.79 -2.95
CA ILE A 105 -6.31 -4.95 -1.61
C ILE A 105 -7.82 -5.09 -1.69
N TYR A 106 -8.49 -4.19 -2.42
CA TYR A 106 -9.95 -4.19 -2.51
C TYR A 106 -10.49 -5.45 -3.19
N ASN A 107 -9.79 -5.96 -4.21
CA ASN A 107 -10.14 -7.22 -4.88
C ASN A 107 -10.11 -8.44 -3.93
N LYS A 108 -9.50 -8.32 -2.74
CA LYS A 108 -9.49 -9.37 -1.71
C LYS A 108 -10.56 -9.18 -0.64
N LEU A 109 -11.23 -8.03 -0.61
CA LEU A 109 -12.30 -7.76 0.33
C LEU A 109 -13.61 -8.37 -0.19
N PRO A 110 -14.56 -8.66 0.72
CA PRO A 110 -15.90 -9.08 0.33
C PRO A 110 -16.55 -8.05 -0.61
N PHE A 111 -17.32 -8.53 -1.58
CA PHE A 111 -17.87 -7.71 -2.66
C PHE A 111 -18.73 -6.56 -2.15
N GLU A 112 -19.37 -6.74 -1.00
CA GLU A 112 -20.19 -5.75 -0.33
C GLU A 112 -19.41 -4.45 -0.05
N PHE A 113 -18.11 -4.54 0.23
CA PHE A 113 -17.26 -3.37 0.52
C PHE A 113 -16.74 -2.67 -0.73
N ASN A 114 -16.81 -3.31 -1.91
CA ASN A 114 -16.26 -2.74 -3.14
C ASN A 114 -17.00 -1.48 -3.60
N LEU A 115 -18.26 -1.33 -3.20
CA LEU A 115 -19.06 -0.13 -3.49
C LEU A 115 -18.76 1.02 -2.52
N GLU A 116 -18.50 0.70 -1.26
CA GLU A 116 -18.35 1.72 -0.20
C GLU A 116 -16.95 2.33 -0.13
N ILE A 117 -15.92 1.52 -0.36
CA ILE A 117 -14.53 1.94 -0.21
C ILE A 117 -14.15 3.12 -1.13
N PRO A 118 -14.45 3.10 -2.44
CA PRO A 118 -14.15 4.22 -3.33
C PRO A 118 -14.80 5.53 -2.86
N ILE A 119 -16.02 5.44 -2.32
CA ILE A 119 -16.77 6.59 -1.80
C ILE A 119 -16.05 7.14 -0.56
N LEU A 120 -15.66 6.28 0.37
CA LEU A 120 -14.96 6.68 1.59
C LEU A 120 -13.63 7.37 1.29
N PHE A 121 -12.85 6.85 0.33
CA PHE A 121 -11.61 7.47 -0.13
C PHE A 121 -11.84 8.83 -0.78
N SER A 122 -12.83 8.92 -1.67
CA SER A 122 -13.18 10.18 -2.33
C SER A 122 -13.54 11.27 -1.32
N LEU A 123 -14.36 10.95 -0.32
CA LEU A 123 -14.72 11.87 0.76
C LEU A 123 -13.47 12.33 1.54
N LYS A 124 -12.64 11.38 1.99
CA LYS A 124 -11.42 11.70 2.75
C LYS A 124 -10.44 12.57 1.98
N ILE A 125 -10.29 12.32 0.68
CA ILE A 125 -9.40 13.11 -0.17
C ILE A 125 -9.96 14.51 -0.36
N LYS A 126 -11.27 14.64 -0.61
CA LYS A 126 -11.92 15.94 -0.75
C LYS A 126 -11.73 16.80 0.50
N ASP A 127 -11.84 16.22 1.70
CA ASP A 127 -11.59 16.91 2.97
C ASP A 127 -10.15 17.42 3.11
N ILE A 128 -9.16 16.76 2.50
CA ILE A 128 -7.74 17.17 2.55
C ILE A 128 -7.45 18.36 1.63
N PHE A 129 -8.27 18.57 0.59
CA PHE A 129 -8.07 19.58 -0.44
C PHE A 129 -9.10 20.73 -0.41
N ASN A 130 -10.07 20.68 0.50
CA ASN A 130 -10.96 21.80 0.85
C ASN A 130 -10.36 22.62 1.98
#